data_AF-A0A1H5PP36-F1
#
_entry.id   AF-A0A1H5PP36-F1
#
_cell.length_a   1.000
_cell.length_b   1.000
_cell.length_c   1.000
_cell.angle_alpha   90.00
_cell.angle_beta   90.00
_cell.angle_gamma   90.00
#
_symmetry.space_group_name_H-M   'P 1'
#
loop_
_entity.id
_entity.type
_entity.pdbx_description
1 polymer ?
#
loop_
_entity_poly.entity_id
_entity_poly.type
_entity_poly.pdbx_seq_one_letter_code
_entity_poly.pdbx_strand_id
1 'polypeptide(L)'
;MRRRAKAIEFDIELDDLPQPARWREWMGRVEAVIFASPKPVPREILARVVGQNCNLDLLIDDIRDELRSRPYELIAVAGGFQHRTKRSFAEAIRASGLVGTPRTLSQHELMVLTVVGYFQPVTRGELSEFFGREISRDTIASLRQRDLIASGPRSPQPGAPYTYVTTPAFLSEFGFQSLRDLPDMEKLEEAGLLSRSALAELPGVFGSFIERDEPAEEVEVAEMETAIED
;
A
#
# COMPACT_ATOMS: atom_id res chain seq x y z
N MET A 1 45.77 -1.92 -9.57
CA MET A 1 45.56 -2.50 -8.22
C MET A 1 44.29 -1.93 -7.63
N ARG A 2 43.16 -2.66 -7.72
CA ARG A 2 41.91 -2.29 -7.04
C ARG A 2 42.02 -2.76 -5.58
N ARG A 3 42.04 -1.83 -4.61
CA ARG A 3 41.85 -2.16 -3.19
C ARG A 3 40.48 -2.84 -3.07
N ARG A 4 40.48 -4.15 -2.88
CA ARG A 4 39.31 -4.91 -2.42
C ARG A 4 39.03 -4.38 -1.02
N ALA A 5 38.00 -3.57 -0.86
CA ALA A 5 37.55 -3.15 0.47
C ALA A 5 37.28 -4.45 1.25
N LYS A 6 37.96 -4.61 2.39
CA LYS A 6 37.70 -5.68 3.34
C LYS A 6 36.22 -5.52 3.71
N ALA A 7 35.37 -6.47 3.31
CA ALA A 7 33.98 -6.47 3.72
C ALA A 7 34.00 -6.46 5.25
N ILE A 8 33.42 -5.43 5.85
CA ILE A 8 33.19 -5.40 7.29
C ILE A 8 32.22 -6.56 7.52
N GLU A 9 32.67 -7.61 8.20
CA GLU A 9 31.85 -8.73 8.60
C GLU A 9 30.87 -8.18 9.64
N PHE A 10 29.64 -7.91 9.19
CA PHE A 10 28.59 -7.36 10.04
C PHE A 10 27.98 -8.51 10.84
N ASP A 11 28.25 -8.55 12.14
CA ASP A 11 27.71 -9.58 13.03
C ASP A 11 26.22 -9.32 13.29
N ILE A 12 25.38 -10.17 12.72
CA ILE A 12 23.92 -10.14 12.89
C ILE A 12 23.45 -10.91 14.12
N GLU A 13 24.20 -11.92 14.57
CA GLU A 13 23.75 -12.85 15.61
C GLU A 13 24.01 -12.30 17.01
N LEU A 14 25.11 -11.54 17.20
CA LEU A 14 25.46 -10.93 18.49
C LEU A 14 25.51 -11.96 19.62
N ASP A 15 26.09 -13.13 19.33
CA ASP A 15 26.12 -14.27 20.24
C ASP A 15 26.91 -14.01 21.52
N ASP A 16 27.82 -13.03 21.48
CA ASP A 16 28.60 -12.55 22.61
C ASP A 16 27.79 -11.71 23.62
N LEU A 17 26.64 -11.16 23.21
CA LEU A 17 25.78 -10.36 24.07
C LEU A 17 24.76 -11.21 24.83
N PRO A 18 24.46 -10.88 26.11
CA PRO A 18 23.29 -11.40 26.82
C PRO A 18 21.99 -11.08 26.07
N GLN A 19 20.99 -11.96 26.17
CA GLN A 19 19.73 -11.85 25.41
C GLN A 19 19.06 -10.47 25.49
N PRO A 20 18.92 -9.80 26.66
CA PRO A 20 18.30 -8.47 26.72
C PRO A 20 19.11 -7.39 25.99
N ALA A 21 20.44 -7.47 26.04
CA ALA A 21 21.32 -6.51 25.37
C ALA A 21 21.30 -6.72 23.85
N ARG A 22 21.31 -7.99 23.41
CA ARG A 22 21.15 -8.40 22.02
C ARG A 22 19.84 -7.88 21.41
N TRP A 23 18.73 -8.06 22.13
CA TRP A 23 17.42 -7.57 21.69
C TRP A 23 17.41 -6.06 21.47
N ARG A 24 17.95 -5.30 22.43
CA ARG A 24 18.06 -3.83 22.30
C ARG A 24 18.94 -3.39 21.13
N GLU A 25 20.05 -4.10 20.89
CA GLU A 25 20.91 -3.80 19.75
C GLU A 25 20.19 -4.07 18.43
N TRP A 26 19.44 -5.17 18.31
CA TRP A 26 18.59 -5.42 17.14
C TRP A 26 17.49 -4.37 16.96
N MET A 27 16.84 -3.92 18.05
CA MET A 27 15.86 -2.83 18.00
C MET A 27 16.49 -1.57 17.41
N GLY A 28 17.66 -1.17 17.93
CA GLY A 28 18.38 0.01 17.45
C GLY A 28 18.81 -0.10 15.99
N ARG A 29 19.24 -1.29 15.54
CA ARG A 29 19.59 -1.53 14.12
C ARG A 29 18.39 -1.41 13.21
N VAL A 30 17.27 -2.01 13.56
CA VAL A 30 16.02 -1.95 12.78
C VAL A 30 15.52 -0.51 12.71
N GLU A 31 15.44 0.18 13.85
CA GLU A 31 15.03 1.58 13.91
C GLU A 31 15.96 2.47 13.07
N ALA A 32 17.28 2.30 13.17
CA ALA A 32 18.25 3.06 12.39
C ALA A 32 18.11 2.84 10.88
N VAL A 33 17.88 1.59 10.44
CA VAL A 33 17.66 1.27 9.02
C VAL A 33 16.38 1.94 8.50
N ILE A 34 15.30 1.90 9.28
CA ILE A 34 14.03 2.52 8.89
C ILE A 34 14.16 4.05 8.88
N PHE A 35 14.84 4.61 9.87
CA PHE A 35 15.10 6.06 9.97
C PHE A 35 15.93 6.58 8.79
N ALA A 36 16.92 5.80 8.35
CA ALA A 36 17.76 6.18 7.21
C ALA A 36 17.04 6.12 5.85
N SER A 37 15.88 5.46 5.77
CA SER A 37 15.16 5.27 4.51
C SER A 37 14.03 6.30 4.33
N PRO A 38 13.97 7.01 3.20
CA PRO A 38 12.83 7.87 2.88
C PRO A 38 11.59 7.08 2.42
N LYS A 39 11.73 5.79 2.11
CA LYS A 39 10.66 4.90 1.63
C LYS A 39 10.39 3.79 2.65
N PRO A 40 9.19 3.17 2.64
CA PRO A 40 8.93 1.99 3.47
C PRO A 40 9.97 0.90 3.24
N VAL A 41 10.52 0.36 4.32
CA VAL A 41 11.56 -0.67 4.30
C VAL A 41 10.91 -2.05 4.35
N PRO A 42 11.11 -2.90 3.32
CA PRO A 42 10.55 -4.25 3.31
C PRO A 42 11.11 -5.11 4.45
N ARG A 43 10.30 -6.07 4.90
CA ARG A 43 10.67 -7.01 5.97
C ARG A 43 11.96 -7.75 5.67
N GLU A 44 12.18 -8.11 4.41
CA GLU A 44 13.37 -8.84 3.94
C GLU A 44 14.66 -8.04 4.13
N ILE A 45 14.58 -6.71 4.11
CA ILE A 45 15.74 -5.85 4.37
C ILE A 45 16.02 -5.77 5.87
N LEU A 46 14.98 -5.67 6.70
CA LEU A 46 15.13 -5.63 8.16
C LEU A 46 15.65 -6.97 8.71
N ALA A 47 15.21 -8.09 8.13
CA ALA A 47 15.69 -9.42 8.49
C ALA A 47 17.21 -9.60 8.26
N ARG A 48 17.84 -8.79 7.40
CA ARG A 48 19.29 -8.85 7.14
C ARG A 48 20.14 -8.17 8.21
N VAL A 49 19.52 -7.42 9.14
CA VAL A 49 20.26 -6.70 10.20
C VAL A 49 20.04 -7.26 11.60
N VAL A 50 19.29 -8.36 11.69
CA VAL A 50 19.00 -9.10 12.93
C VAL A 50 19.39 -10.56 12.77
N GLY A 51 19.57 -11.27 13.89
CA GLY A 51 19.94 -12.68 13.89
C GLY A 51 18.78 -13.59 13.43
N GLN A 52 19.11 -14.81 13.00
CA GLN A 52 18.13 -15.77 12.45
C GLN A 52 17.01 -16.13 13.43
N ASN A 53 17.32 -16.10 14.73
CA ASN A 53 16.36 -16.41 15.80
C ASN A 53 15.51 -15.22 16.25
N CYS A 54 15.68 -14.04 15.62
CA CYS A 54 14.92 -12.85 15.96
C CYS A 54 13.50 -12.91 15.38
N ASN A 55 12.48 -12.85 16.24
CA ASN A 55 11.12 -12.60 15.79
C ASN A 55 10.95 -11.10 15.52
N LEU A 56 10.98 -10.73 14.25
CA LEU A 56 10.90 -9.33 13.83
C LEU A 56 9.56 -8.67 14.17
N ASP A 57 8.45 -9.41 14.27
CA ASP A 57 7.15 -8.81 14.63
C ASP A 57 7.14 -8.35 16.08
N LEU A 58 7.62 -9.21 17.00
CA LEU A 58 7.77 -8.84 18.41
C LEU A 58 8.75 -7.67 18.58
N LEU A 59 9.84 -7.67 17.80
CA LEU A 59 10.83 -6.59 17.85
C LEU A 59 10.26 -5.25 17.37
N ILE A 60 9.45 -5.27 16.30
CA ILE A 60 8.73 -4.09 15.80
C ILE A 60 7.71 -3.59 16.83
N ASP A 61 6.99 -4.50 17.49
CA ASP A 61 6.01 -4.13 18.51
C ASP A 61 6.68 -3.48 19.73
N ASP A 62 7.82 -4.01 20.19
CA ASP A 62 8.62 -3.37 21.24
C ASP A 62 9.13 -1.98 20.83
N ILE A 63 9.58 -1.80 19.57
CA ILE A 63 9.97 -0.48 19.05
C ILE A 63 8.78 0.47 19.08
N ARG A 64 7.60 0.06 18.58
CA ARG A 64 6.38 0.88 18.60
C ARG A 64 6.01 1.28 20.02
N ASP A 65 6.14 0.37 20.96
CA ASP A 65 5.86 0.56 22.37
C ASP A 65 6.74 1.64 23.00
N GLU A 66 8.04 1.66 22.68
CA GLU A 66 8.97 2.72 23.11
C GLU A 66 8.67 4.07 22.44
N LEU A 67 8.20 4.04 21.18
CA LEU A 67 7.87 5.25 20.42
C LEU A 67 6.52 5.88 20.78
N ARG A 68 5.71 5.27 21.65
CA ARG A 68 4.39 5.81 22.06
C ARG A 68 4.44 7.24 22.59
N SER A 69 5.50 7.61 23.30
CA SER A 69 5.69 8.97 23.85
C SER A 69 6.41 9.95 22.89
N ARG A 70 6.88 9.48 21.72
CA ARG A 70 7.64 10.26 20.75
C ARG A 70 6.71 10.99 19.77
N PRO A 71 7.17 12.08 19.10
CA PRO A 71 6.36 12.81 18.12
C PRO A 71 6.26 12.12 16.75
N TYR A 72 6.93 10.98 16.60
CA TYR A 72 6.87 10.10 15.44
C TYR A 72 6.51 8.69 15.88
N GLU A 73 6.10 7.89 14.92
CA GLU A 73 5.64 6.51 15.10
C GLU A 73 6.15 5.63 13.96
N LEU A 74 6.13 4.32 14.20
CA LEU A 74 6.49 3.33 13.21
C LEU A 74 5.23 2.67 12.64
N ILE A 75 4.96 2.92 11.37
CA ILE A 75 3.79 2.37 10.68
C ILE A 75 4.19 1.26 9.72
N ALA A 76 3.27 0.32 9.49
CA ALA A 76 3.37 -0.64 8.40
C ALA A 76 2.58 -0.11 7.20
N VAL A 77 3.23 0.01 6.04
CA VAL A 77 2.67 0.61 4.83
C VAL A 77 3.42 0.13 3.58
N ALA A 78 2.71 -0.04 2.47
CA ALA A 78 3.24 -0.54 1.20
C ALA A 78 4.11 -1.82 1.33
N GLY A 79 3.68 -2.74 2.20
CA GLY A 79 4.38 -4.01 2.48
C GLY A 79 5.67 -3.88 3.31
N GLY A 80 5.96 -2.70 3.86
CA GLY A 80 7.15 -2.45 4.68
C GLY A 80 6.87 -1.56 5.89
N PHE A 81 7.94 -1.10 6.54
CA PHE A 81 7.87 -0.25 7.72
C PHE A 81 8.46 1.12 7.46
N GLN A 82 7.84 2.18 7.98
CA GLN A 82 8.29 3.56 7.79
C GLN A 82 8.06 4.39 9.06
N HIS A 83 9.01 5.27 9.38
CA HIS A 83 8.76 6.32 10.36
C HIS A 83 7.86 7.41 9.77
N ARG A 84 6.85 7.81 10.54
CA ARG A 84 6.02 8.99 10.23
C ARG A 84 5.87 9.86 11.46
N THR A 85 5.73 11.16 11.24
CA THR A 85 5.34 12.07 12.31
C THR A 85 3.87 11.87 12.64
N LYS A 86 3.53 11.95 13.93
CA LYS A 86 2.15 11.83 14.38
C LYS A 86 1.32 12.99 13.84
N ARG A 87 0.07 12.71 13.45
CA ARG A 87 -0.85 13.69 12.85
C ARG A 87 -1.05 14.95 13.71
N SER A 88 -0.97 14.83 15.03
CA SER A 88 -1.05 15.96 15.97
C SER A 88 -0.01 17.05 15.73
N PHE A 89 1.13 16.72 15.11
CA PHE A 89 2.21 17.67 14.80
C PHE A 89 2.16 18.20 13.36
N ALA A 90 1.13 17.85 12.58
CA ALA A 90 1.05 18.23 11.17
C ALA A 90 1.03 19.76 10.96
N GLU A 91 0.40 20.52 11.86
CA GLU A 91 0.38 21.98 11.78
C GLU A 91 1.76 22.59 12.03
N ALA A 92 2.48 22.11 13.05
CA ALA A 92 3.83 22.57 13.35
C ALA A 92 4.80 22.30 12.18
N ILE A 93 4.68 21.13 11.54
CA ILE A 93 5.48 20.78 10.36
C ILE A 93 5.16 21.71 9.20
N ARG A 94 3.88 21.99 8.92
CA ARG A 94 3.49 22.94 7.87
C ARG A 94 4.00 24.36 8.17
N ALA A 95 3.91 24.81 9.41
CA ALA A 95 4.38 26.13 9.84
C ALA A 95 5.89 26.32 9.67
N SER A 96 6.68 25.23 9.72
CA SER A 96 8.13 25.31 9.52
C SER A 96 8.55 25.74 8.10
N GLY A 97 7.67 25.58 7.10
CA GLY A 97 7.99 25.81 5.69
C GLY A 97 9.00 24.83 5.08
N LEU A 98 9.51 23.86 5.86
CA LEU A 98 10.48 22.86 5.40
C LEU A 98 9.87 21.85 4.44
N VAL A 99 8.58 21.56 4.62
CA VAL A 99 7.80 20.69 3.74
C VAL A 99 6.86 21.58 2.96
N GLY A 100 7.02 21.60 1.64
CA GLY A 100 6.09 22.31 0.77
C GLY A 100 4.67 21.77 0.95
N THR A 101 3.67 22.64 0.87
CA THR A 101 2.26 22.22 0.92
C THR A 101 2.03 21.18 -0.18
N PRO A 102 1.70 19.92 0.15
CA PRO A 102 1.42 18.92 -0.87
C PRO A 102 0.28 19.43 -1.74
N ARG A 103 0.46 19.45 -3.06
CA ARG A 103 -0.63 19.79 -3.98
C ARG A 103 -1.74 18.77 -3.72
N THR A 104 -2.91 19.21 -3.28
CA THR A 104 -4.05 18.31 -3.08
C THR A 104 -4.39 17.63 -4.41
N LEU A 105 -4.78 16.36 -4.37
CA LEU A 105 -5.36 15.70 -5.53
C LEU A 105 -6.74 16.30 -5.77
N SER A 106 -7.03 16.69 -7.00
CA SER A 106 -8.40 17.05 -7.39
C SER A 106 -9.32 15.83 -7.27
N GLN A 107 -10.64 16.07 -7.12
CA GLN A 107 -11.63 14.99 -7.11
C GLN A 107 -11.51 14.09 -8.35
N HIS A 108 -11.24 14.68 -9.51
CA HIS A 108 -11.06 13.91 -10.74
C HIS A 108 -9.78 13.05 -10.73
N GLU A 109 -8.65 13.59 -10.23
CA GLU A 109 -7.42 12.81 -10.05
C GLU A 109 -7.63 11.64 -9.08
N LEU A 110 -8.37 11.86 -7.98
CA LEU A 110 -8.73 10.81 -7.03
C LEU A 110 -9.58 9.73 -7.68
N MET A 111 -10.64 10.10 -8.41
CA MET A 111 -11.48 9.14 -9.12
C MET A 111 -10.67 8.27 -10.10
N VAL A 112 -9.80 8.89 -10.91
CA VAL A 112 -8.93 8.15 -11.84
C VAL A 112 -8.00 7.20 -11.10
N LEU A 113 -7.39 7.64 -9.99
CA LEU A 113 -6.56 6.78 -9.15
C LEU A 113 -7.34 5.61 -8.56
N THR A 114 -8.58 5.84 -8.10
CA THR A 114 -9.46 4.77 -7.61
C THR A 114 -9.66 3.73 -8.70
N VAL A 115 -10.06 4.12 -9.92
CA VAL A 115 -10.26 3.15 -11.00
C VAL A 115 -8.97 2.38 -11.32
N VAL A 116 -7.81 3.05 -11.36
CA VAL A 116 -6.53 2.34 -11.52
C VAL A 116 -6.27 1.38 -10.35
N GLY A 117 -6.54 1.78 -9.10
CA GLY A 117 -6.31 0.95 -7.92
C GLY A 117 -7.06 -0.37 -7.95
N TYR A 118 -8.35 -0.34 -8.31
CA TYR A 118 -9.23 -1.50 -8.28
C TYR A 118 -9.13 -2.36 -9.54
N PHE A 119 -8.90 -1.75 -10.70
CA PHE A 119 -9.03 -2.45 -11.98
C PHE A 119 -7.71 -2.62 -12.73
N GLN A 120 -6.57 -2.19 -12.17
CA GLN A 120 -5.27 -2.36 -12.81
C GLN A 120 -5.00 -3.82 -13.23
N PRO A 121 -4.32 -4.04 -14.36
CA PRO A 121 -3.78 -3.03 -15.28
C PRO A 121 -4.85 -2.43 -16.23
N VAL A 122 -4.97 -1.09 -16.28
CA VAL A 122 -5.97 -0.38 -17.13
C VAL A 122 -5.33 0.58 -18.14
N THR A 123 -5.90 0.69 -19.34
CA THR A 123 -5.47 1.63 -20.38
C THR A 123 -6.13 3.00 -20.23
N ARG A 124 -5.58 4.03 -20.90
CA ARG A 124 -6.23 5.36 -20.95
C ARG A 124 -7.60 5.32 -21.67
N GLY A 125 -7.75 4.42 -22.65
CA GLY A 125 -8.99 4.23 -23.39
C GLY A 125 -10.08 3.69 -22.47
N GLU A 126 -9.79 2.61 -21.77
CA GLU A 126 -10.66 2.00 -20.74
C GLU A 126 -11.04 3.01 -19.65
N LEU A 127 -10.10 3.81 -19.16
CA LEU A 127 -10.42 4.90 -18.23
C LEU A 127 -11.38 5.92 -18.87
N SER A 128 -11.21 6.26 -20.14
CA SER A 128 -12.08 7.23 -20.81
C SER A 128 -13.49 6.70 -21.03
N GLU A 129 -13.62 5.42 -21.36
CA GLU A 129 -14.90 4.71 -21.45
C GLU A 129 -15.60 4.69 -20.10
N PHE A 130 -14.87 4.35 -19.03
CA PHE A 130 -15.37 4.34 -17.66
C PHE A 130 -16.00 5.67 -17.24
N PHE A 131 -15.31 6.78 -17.51
CA PHE A 131 -15.78 8.11 -17.10
C PHE A 131 -16.73 8.76 -18.12
N GLY A 132 -17.04 8.09 -19.24
CA GLY A 132 -17.85 8.64 -20.33
C GLY A 132 -17.24 9.89 -20.99
N ARG A 133 -15.95 10.16 -20.77
CA ARG A 133 -15.23 11.34 -21.27
C ARG A 133 -13.74 11.05 -21.41
N GLU A 134 -13.09 11.72 -22.35
CA GLU A 134 -11.66 11.51 -22.57
C GLU A 134 -10.83 11.88 -21.33
N ILE A 135 -10.00 10.94 -20.88
CA ILE A 135 -8.99 11.21 -19.85
C ILE A 135 -7.79 11.90 -20.50
N SER A 136 -7.54 13.13 -20.05
CA SER A 136 -6.44 13.96 -20.54
C SER A 136 -5.08 13.32 -20.26
N ARG A 137 -4.12 13.54 -21.17
CA ARG A 137 -2.73 13.11 -20.96
C ARG A 137 -2.09 13.80 -19.76
N ASP A 138 -2.50 15.03 -19.47
CA ASP A 138 -1.99 15.83 -18.35
C ASP A 138 -2.41 15.25 -17.00
N THR A 139 -3.62 14.71 -16.88
CA THR A 139 -4.07 13.98 -15.69
C THR A 139 -3.16 12.77 -15.42
N ILE A 140 -2.91 11.95 -16.45
CA ILE A 140 -2.00 10.79 -16.33
C ILE A 140 -0.57 11.25 -16.00
N ALA A 141 -0.07 12.29 -16.67
CA ALA A 141 1.26 12.83 -16.43
C ALA A 141 1.42 13.35 -14.99
N SER A 142 0.41 14.06 -14.46
CA SER A 142 0.37 14.55 -13.07
C SER A 142 0.42 13.40 -12.06
N LEU A 143 -0.38 12.34 -12.27
CA LEU A 143 -0.39 11.17 -11.40
C LEU A 143 0.95 10.42 -11.41
N ARG A 144 1.57 10.29 -12.59
CA ARG A 144 2.92 9.70 -12.75
C ARG A 144 4.01 10.55 -12.12
N GLN A 145 3.94 11.87 -12.25
CA GLN A 145 4.91 12.80 -11.68
C GLN A 145 4.96 12.71 -10.14
N ARG A 146 3.81 12.41 -9.52
CA ARG A 146 3.68 12.13 -8.09
C ARG A 146 4.03 10.69 -7.70
N ASP A 147 4.52 9.90 -8.65
CA ASP A 147 4.83 8.48 -8.49
C ASP A 147 3.61 7.64 -8.05
N LEU A 148 2.36 8.08 -8.25
CA LEU A 148 1.18 7.32 -7.79
C LEU A 148 0.78 6.19 -8.76
N ILE A 149 1.11 6.34 -10.04
CA ILE A 149 0.90 5.32 -11.06
C ILE A 149 2.16 5.16 -11.93
N ALA A 150 2.36 3.96 -12.47
CA ALA A 150 3.42 3.60 -13.39
C ALA A 150 2.86 2.89 -14.63
N SER A 151 3.72 2.69 -15.64
CA SER A 151 3.37 1.86 -16.80
C SER A 151 3.28 0.40 -16.38
N GLY A 152 2.15 -0.25 -16.66
CA GLY A 152 1.99 -1.70 -16.54
C GLY A 152 2.37 -2.45 -17.83
N PRO A 153 2.07 -3.76 -17.90
CA PRO A 153 2.20 -4.56 -19.12
C PRO A 153 1.40 -3.96 -20.30
N ARG A 154 1.78 -4.25 -21.54
CA ARG A 154 0.96 -3.83 -22.69
C ARG A 154 -0.37 -4.57 -22.70
N SER A 155 -1.45 -3.87 -23.04
CA SER A 155 -2.77 -4.49 -23.22
C SER A 155 -2.74 -5.47 -24.39
N PRO A 156 -3.46 -6.62 -24.30
CA PRO A 156 -3.58 -7.57 -25.41
C PRO A 156 -4.47 -7.06 -26.57
N GLN A 157 -5.14 -5.91 -26.40
CA GLN A 157 -5.98 -5.30 -27.44
C GLN A 157 -5.17 -4.85 -28.67
N PRO A 158 -5.80 -4.73 -29.85
CA PRO A 158 -5.16 -4.19 -31.05
C PRO A 158 -4.45 -2.86 -30.81
N GLY A 159 -3.22 -2.73 -31.30
CA GLY A 159 -2.38 -1.55 -31.06
C GLY A 159 -1.60 -1.57 -29.75
N ALA A 160 -1.77 -2.60 -28.90
CA ALA A 160 -1.01 -2.84 -27.67
C ALA A 160 -0.80 -1.58 -26.82
N PRO A 161 -1.89 -0.84 -26.46
CA PRO A 161 -1.76 0.40 -25.70
C PRO A 161 -1.09 0.16 -24.33
N TYR A 162 -0.47 1.21 -23.80
CA TYR A 162 0.07 1.19 -22.44
C TYR A 162 -1.05 1.04 -21.43
N THR A 163 -0.83 0.18 -20.43
CA THR A 163 -1.66 0.14 -19.22
C THR A 163 -0.99 0.91 -18.08
N TYR A 164 -1.77 1.19 -17.05
CA TYR A 164 -1.35 1.85 -15.83
C TYR A 164 -1.62 0.94 -14.63
N VAL A 165 -0.68 0.95 -13.70
CA VAL A 165 -0.73 0.25 -12.42
C VAL A 165 -0.37 1.24 -11.31
N THR A 166 -0.87 1.02 -10.11
CA THR A 166 -0.45 1.76 -8.91
C THR A 166 0.98 1.42 -8.52
N THR A 167 1.60 2.27 -7.70
CA THR A 167 2.95 2.07 -7.17
C THR A 167 2.94 1.84 -5.65
N PRO A 168 4.09 1.49 -5.04
CA PRO A 168 4.22 1.54 -3.59
C PRO A 168 4.02 2.94 -2.98
N ALA A 169 4.25 4.02 -3.75
CA ALA A 169 3.99 5.37 -3.28
C ALA A 169 2.49 5.66 -3.17
N PHE A 170 1.65 5.09 -4.06
CA PHE A 170 0.19 5.11 -3.89
C PHE A 170 -0.22 4.48 -2.56
N LEU A 171 0.24 3.25 -2.29
CA LEU A 171 -0.06 2.57 -1.02
C LEU A 171 0.41 3.41 0.18
N SER A 172 1.60 4.01 0.07
CA SER A 172 2.16 4.91 1.09
C SER A 172 1.31 6.16 1.32
N GLU A 173 0.87 6.83 0.26
CA GLU A 173 0.08 8.06 0.33
C GLU A 173 -1.26 7.82 1.03
N PHE A 174 -1.93 6.71 0.70
CA PHE A 174 -3.24 6.37 1.27
C PHE A 174 -3.18 5.51 2.53
N GLY A 175 -1.99 5.11 2.97
CA GLY A 175 -1.79 4.35 4.21
C GLY A 175 -2.15 2.86 4.12
N PHE A 176 -2.16 2.29 2.92
CA PHE A 176 -2.43 0.87 2.68
C PHE A 176 -1.15 0.04 2.80
N GLN A 177 -1.23 -1.17 3.35
CA GLN A 177 -0.13 -2.14 3.28
C GLN A 177 -0.11 -2.85 1.93
N SER A 178 -1.29 -3.15 1.39
CA SER A 178 -1.47 -3.81 0.11
C SER A 178 -2.72 -3.32 -0.61
N LEU A 179 -2.87 -3.69 -1.89
CA LEU A 179 -4.10 -3.40 -2.64
C LEU A 179 -5.33 -4.11 -2.08
N ARG A 180 -5.17 -5.11 -1.20
CA ARG A 180 -6.28 -5.77 -0.51
C ARG A 180 -6.90 -4.91 0.59
N ASP A 181 -6.20 -3.85 1.02
CA ASP A 181 -6.69 -2.93 2.04
C ASP A 181 -7.52 -1.79 1.42
N LEU A 182 -7.71 -1.82 0.09
CA LEU A 182 -8.57 -0.86 -0.59
C LEU A 182 -10.01 -0.99 -0.05
N PRO A 183 -10.72 0.14 0.21
CA PRO A 183 -12.09 0.11 0.71
C PRO A 183 -13.05 -0.72 -0.16
N ASP A 184 -14.08 -1.30 0.43
CA ASP A 184 -15.11 -1.97 -0.38
C ASP A 184 -15.91 -0.96 -1.21
N MET A 185 -16.60 -1.44 -2.24
CA MET A 185 -17.33 -0.59 -3.19
C MET A 185 -18.38 0.31 -2.52
N GLU A 186 -19.05 -0.17 -1.47
CA GLU A 186 -20.03 0.60 -0.69
C GLU A 186 -19.44 1.87 -0.08
N LYS A 187 -18.23 1.78 0.49
CA LYS A 187 -17.52 2.93 1.07
C LYS A 187 -17.11 3.95 0.01
N LEU A 188 -16.90 3.51 -1.23
CA LEU A 188 -16.59 4.41 -2.35
C LEU A 188 -17.83 5.16 -2.84
N GLU A 189 -18.99 4.51 -2.80
CA GLU A 189 -20.28 5.15 -3.09
C GLU A 189 -20.64 6.18 -2.02
N GLU A 190 -20.49 5.84 -0.75
CA GLU A 190 -20.68 6.78 0.37
C GLU A 190 -19.73 7.99 0.27
N ALA A 191 -18.49 7.77 -0.17
CA ALA A 191 -17.52 8.83 -0.40
C ALA A 191 -17.78 9.64 -1.69
N GLY A 192 -18.80 9.28 -2.48
CA GLY A 192 -19.12 9.91 -3.77
C GLY A 192 -18.00 9.78 -4.81
N LEU A 193 -17.13 8.76 -4.66
CA LEU A 193 -16.00 8.52 -5.55
C LEU A 193 -16.36 7.61 -6.72
N LEU A 194 -17.32 6.70 -6.52
CA LEU A 194 -17.81 5.74 -7.51
C LEU A 194 -19.32 5.51 -7.36
N SER A 195 -19.95 4.95 -8.38
CA SER A 195 -21.36 4.52 -8.36
C SER A 195 -21.44 3.11 -8.95
N ARG A 196 -21.96 2.15 -8.18
CA ARG A 196 -22.12 0.74 -8.55
C ARG A 196 -23.09 0.59 -9.72
N SER A 197 -24.16 1.38 -9.77
CA SER A 197 -25.08 1.40 -10.90
C SER A 197 -24.39 1.89 -12.18
N ALA A 198 -23.58 2.95 -12.09
CA ALA A 198 -22.81 3.44 -13.25
C ALA A 198 -21.77 2.41 -13.72
N LEU A 199 -21.20 1.64 -12.80
CA LEU A 199 -20.22 0.58 -13.08
C LEU A 199 -20.85 -0.64 -13.78
N ALA A 200 -22.06 -1.04 -13.37
CA ALA A 200 -22.77 -2.17 -13.96
C ALA A 200 -23.19 -1.91 -15.41
N GLU A 201 -23.38 -0.64 -15.79
CA GLU A 201 -23.71 -0.24 -17.17
C GLU A 201 -22.49 -0.17 -18.09
N LEU A 202 -21.26 -0.32 -17.58
CA LEU A 202 -20.05 -0.23 -18.39
C LEU A 202 -19.77 -1.52 -19.17
N PRO A 203 -19.51 -1.43 -20.48
CA PRO A 203 -19.15 -2.60 -21.28
C PRO A 203 -17.77 -3.15 -20.91
N GLY A 204 -17.59 -4.47 -21.08
CA GLY A 204 -16.29 -5.12 -21.01
C GLY A 204 -15.81 -5.45 -19.59
N VAL A 205 -14.51 -5.26 -19.34
CA VAL A 205 -13.82 -5.76 -18.12
C VAL A 205 -14.42 -5.20 -16.83
N PHE A 206 -14.95 -3.97 -16.85
CA PHE A 206 -15.50 -3.31 -15.66
C PHE A 206 -16.87 -3.85 -15.25
N GLY A 207 -17.80 -4.08 -16.19
CA GLY A 207 -19.11 -4.67 -15.90
C GLY A 207 -18.99 -6.11 -15.36
N SER A 208 -18.10 -6.92 -15.95
CA SER A 208 -17.85 -8.30 -15.51
C SER A 208 -17.23 -8.44 -14.11
N PHE A 209 -16.72 -7.34 -13.55
CA PHE A 209 -16.10 -7.32 -12.23
C PHE A 209 -17.15 -7.20 -11.11
N ILE A 210 -18.23 -6.46 -11.34
CA ILE A 210 -19.34 -6.29 -10.37
C ILE A 210 -20.18 -7.56 -10.27
N GLU A 211 -20.40 -8.27 -11.39
CA GLU A 211 -21.14 -9.55 -11.40
C GLU A 211 -20.47 -10.65 -10.55
N ARG A 212 -19.18 -10.52 -10.23
CA ARG A 212 -18.45 -11.48 -9.37
C ARG A 212 -18.51 -11.15 -7.88
N ASP A 213 -18.99 -9.96 -7.53
CA ASP A 213 -19.05 -9.45 -6.15
C ASP A 213 -20.49 -9.48 -5.59
N GLU A 214 -21.45 -10.07 -6.33
CA GLU A 214 -22.71 -10.48 -5.71
C GLU A 214 -22.43 -11.59 -4.71
N PRO A 215 -22.87 -11.46 -3.43
CA PRO A 215 -22.80 -12.57 -2.50
C PRO A 215 -23.57 -13.73 -3.11
N ALA A 216 -22.92 -14.89 -3.24
CA ALA A 216 -23.61 -16.13 -3.56
C ALA A 216 -24.82 -16.23 -2.62
N GLU A 217 -26.03 -16.34 -3.18
CA GLU A 217 -27.26 -16.54 -2.43
C GLU A 217 -26.99 -17.54 -1.31
N GLU A 218 -27.35 -17.17 -0.08
CA GLU A 218 -27.31 -18.06 1.07
C GLU A 218 -28.00 -19.36 0.66
N VAL A 219 -27.22 -20.43 0.54
CA VAL A 219 -27.77 -21.77 0.34
C VAL A 219 -28.58 -22.05 1.60
N GLU A 220 -29.91 -21.96 1.50
CA GLU A 220 -30.84 -22.44 2.52
C GLU A 220 -30.42 -23.85 2.89
N VAL A 221 -29.88 -23.99 4.10
CA VAL A 221 -29.56 -25.29 4.68
C VAL A 221 -30.90 -25.89 5.05
N ALA A 222 -31.51 -26.60 4.09
CA ALA A 222 -32.73 -27.35 4.33
C ALA A 222 -32.48 -28.33 5.48
N GLU A 223 -33.26 -28.17 6.54
CA GLU A 223 -33.23 -28.97 7.74
C GLU A 223 -33.37 -30.45 7.38
N MET A 224 -32.33 -31.23 7.66
CA MET A 224 -32.38 -32.69 7.58
C MET A 224 -33.00 -33.21 8.88
N GLU A 225 -34.31 -33.05 9.02
CA GLU A 225 -35.09 -33.79 9.99
C GLU A 225 -35.35 -35.19 9.40
N THR A 226 -34.54 -36.16 9.80
CA THR A 226 -34.90 -37.58 9.64
C THR A 226 -34.76 -38.30 10.96
N ALA A 227 -35.93 -38.46 11.58
CA ALA A 227 -36.40 -39.63 12.32
C ALA A 227 -35.33 -40.56 12.90
N ILE A 228 -35.12 -40.47 14.21
CA ILE A 228 -34.77 -41.63 15.03
C ILE A 228 -36.09 -42.21 15.55
N GLU A 229 -36.68 -43.12 14.77
CA GLU A 229 -37.64 -44.12 15.24
C GLU A 229 -37.32 -45.43 14.50
N ASP A 230 -36.45 -46.23 15.12
CA ASP A 230 -36.58 -47.68 15.41
C ASP A 230 -35.21 -48.30 15.75
#